data_AF-A0A0X7ADV3-F1
#
_entry.id   AF-A0A0X7ADV3-F1
#
_cell.length_a   1.000
_cell.length_b   1.000
_cell.length_c   1.000
_cell.angle_alpha   90.00
_cell.angle_beta   90.00
_cell.angle_gamma   90.00
#
_symmetry.space_group_name_H-M   'P 1'
#
loop_
_entity.id
_entity.type
_entity.pdbx_description
1 polymer ?
#
loop_
_entity_poly.entity_id
_entity_poly.type
_entity_poly.pdbx_seq_one_letter_code
_entity_poly.pdbx_strand_id
1 'polypeptide(L)'
;MRRQIVYHLPSPADAAVNLRKTAGEKLAIPSALCNQPPSSDIGVPKASLIFTPGRLSGRAGVSIGNKDMAMTQKRALGLDFGTTNTVMALSDTGGASRSMRFTSSAGTDDSMRTALSFMKDAGLGAAALHVEAGHAAIRQFIDNAGDCRFLQSIKTFAASPLFQGTLIFAKRQSFEDLMDVFLRKLKAYAGEEWPGDVSTVIAGRPVRFAGSNPDETLALARYNEALTRAGFPEIHYVYEPVAAAYYFAQSLKKDANVLVADFGGGTTDYSLIRFETHAGKLSATPIGHSGVGVAGDHFDFRMIDNLVSPEIGKGSKFKSFDKVLDVPSGYYVNFGRWNQLSIFKTSKEFTDLKSLVRSALEPEKLELFIDLVEHDEGYPLYQAISATKMALSSAEEAEFNFAPLGKAGRKMVKRSDFNNWIAEDLAKIEEALDEVLEKTKVAPQAIDKVFLTGGTSFVPAVRELFTRRFDADRIESGGELLSIAHGLAMIGESGDIQRWTV
;
A
#
# COMPACT_ATOMS: atom_id res chain seq x y z
N MET A 1 -11.59 6.19 -48.29
CA MET A 1 -12.67 5.27 -47.88
C MET A 1 -12.44 4.87 -46.44
N ARG A 2 -13.39 5.06 -45.52
CA ARG A 2 -13.29 4.58 -44.13
C ARG A 2 -13.84 3.15 -44.05
N ARG A 3 -13.11 2.21 -43.45
CA ARG A 3 -13.66 0.92 -43.00
C ARG A 3 -13.91 1.03 -41.50
N GLN A 4 -15.18 0.92 -41.08
CA GLN A 4 -15.49 0.64 -39.68
C GLN A 4 -15.23 -0.85 -39.41
N ILE A 5 -14.53 -1.15 -38.33
CA ILE A 5 -14.46 -2.50 -37.76
C ILE A 5 -15.53 -2.53 -36.65
N VAL A 6 -16.53 -3.40 -36.82
CA VAL A 6 -17.58 -3.62 -35.82
C VAL A 6 -17.21 -4.87 -35.02
N TYR A 7 -16.97 -4.71 -33.73
CA TYR A 7 -16.80 -5.85 -32.83
C TYR A 7 -18.17 -6.36 -32.38
N HIS A 8 -18.40 -7.67 -32.54
CA HIS A 8 -19.54 -8.37 -31.93
C HIS A 8 -19.06 -9.03 -30.64
N LEU A 9 -19.63 -8.62 -29.50
CA LEU A 9 -19.47 -9.32 -28.23
C LEU A 9 -20.59 -10.38 -28.09
N PRO A 10 -20.29 -11.60 -27.62
CA PRO A 10 -21.29 -12.62 -27.39
C PRO A 10 -22.22 -12.27 -26.21
N SER A 11 -23.45 -12.77 -26.26
CA SER A 11 -24.49 -12.54 -25.26
C SER A 11 -24.20 -13.30 -23.94
N PRO A 12 -24.62 -12.80 -22.75
CA PRO A 12 -24.42 -13.49 -21.47
C PRO A 12 -25.08 -14.87 -21.31
N ALA A 13 -25.88 -15.33 -22.28
CA ALA A 13 -26.65 -16.57 -22.18
C ALA A 13 -25.79 -17.86 -22.33
N ASP A 14 -24.66 -17.81 -23.04
CA ASP A 14 -23.92 -19.01 -23.42
C ASP A 14 -22.97 -19.55 -22.34
N ALA A 15 -22.77 -18.82 -21.24
CA ALA A 15 -21.87 -19.20 -20.15
C ALA A 15 -22.46 -20.24 -19.16
N ALA A 16 -23.78 -20.50 -19.20
CA ALA A 16 -24.49 -21.21 -18.13
C ALA A 16 -24.51 -22.76 -18.25
N VAL A 17 -23.97 -23.34 -19.33
CA VAL A 17 -24.20 -24.77 -19.65
C VAL A 17 -23.12 -25.74 -19.12
N ASN A 18 -21.89 -25.26 -18.85
CA ASN A 18 -20.75 -26.16 -18.57
C ASN A 18 -20.43 -26.44 -17.09
N LEU A 19 -21.23 -25.96 -16.13
CA LEU A 19 -20.98 -26.15 -14.68
C LEU A 19 -21.89 -27.18 -13.97
N ARG A 20 -22.54 -28.09 -14.72
CA ARG A 20 -23.46 -29.12 -14.16
C ARG A 20 -22.99 -30.58 -14.33
N LYS A 21 -21.68 -30.84 -14.49
CA LYS A 21 -21.16 -32.19 -14.76
C LYS A 21 -20.06 -32.74 -13.82
N THR A 22 -19.85 -32.16 -12.64
CA THR A 22 -18.98 -32.74 -11.60
C THR A 22 -19.42 -32.36 -10.18
N ALA A 23 -20.37 -33.09 -9.61
CA ALA A 23 -20.57 -33.28 -8.16
C ALA A 23 -21.83 -34.13 -7.90
N GLY A 24 -21.68 -35.45 -7.94
CA GLY A 24 -22.66 -36.36 -7.37
C GLY A 24 -22.02 -37.10 -6.20
N GLU A 25 -22.46 -36.85 -4.98
CA GLU A 25 -23.11 -37.87 -4.13
C GLU A 25 -23.53 -37.32 -2.75
N LYS A 26 -24.83 -37.47 -2.46
CA LYS A 26 -25.47 -37.82 -1.18
C LYS A 26 -24.95 -37.22 0.14
N LEU A 27 -25.79 -36.36 0.74
CA LEU A 27 -26.31 -36.63 2.09
C LEU A 27 -27.74 -36.04 2.26
N ALA A 28 -28.52 -36.59 3.18
CA ALA A 28 -29.87 -36.15 3.59
C ALA A 28 -30.10 -36.60 5.04
N ILE A 29 -31.16 -36.25 5.79
CA ILE A 29 -32.49 -35.62 5.57
C ILE A 29 -32.83 -34.85 6.88
N PRO A 30 -33.99 -34.16 7.08
CA PRO A 30 -35.06 -33.71 6.18
C PRO A 30 -35.49 -32.22 6.40
N SER A 31 -36.50 -31.77 5.66
CA SER A 31 -37.20 -30.48 5.83
C SER A 31 -38.48 -30.59 6.67
N ALA A 32 -38.84 -29.49 7.36
CA ALA A 32 -40.20 -29.14 7.78
C ALA A 32 -40.30 -27.59 7.82
N LEU A 33 -40.94 -26.92 6.86
CA LEU A 33 -42.39 -26.66 6.73
C LEU A 33 -43.02 -25.85 7.88
N CYS A 34 -43.23 -24.55 7.66
CA CYS A 34 -44.56 -23.91 7.77
C CYS A 34 -44.62 -22.58 6.99
N ASN A 35 -45.84 -22.10 6.68
CA ASN A 35 -46.13 -21.03 5.69
C ASN A 35 -46.52 -19.67 6.33
N GLN A 36 -45.98 -18.57 5.77
CA GLN A 36 -46.64 -17.37 5.18
C GLN A 36 -48.14 -16.98 5.48
N PRO A 37 -48.62 -15.73 5.24
CA PRO A 37 -48.18 -14.40 5.76
C PRO A 37 -49.39 -13.50 6.24
N PRO A 38 -49.66 -12.24 5.78
CA PRO A 38 -49.34 -10.97 6.46
C PRO A 38 -50.55 -10.03 6.78
N SER A 39 -50.33 -8.96 7.57
CA SER A 39 -51.18 -7.73 7.54
C SER A 39 -50.48 -6.50 8.14
N SER A 40 -51.11 -5.32 8.00
CA SER A 40 -50.51 -3.97 7.99
C SER A 40 -50.77 -3.08 9.25
N ASP A 41 -50.27 -1.83 9.16
CA ASP A 41 -50.74 -0.59 9.81
C ASP A 41 -50.09 -0.06 11.11
N ILE A 42 -49.13 0.85 10.89
CA ILE A 42 -49.12 2.27 11.31
C ILE A 42 -49.94 2.64 12.56
N GLY A 43 -49.27 3.16 13.59
CA GLY A 43 -49.92 3.88 14.70
C GLY A 43 -48.97 4.47 15.73
N VAL A 44 -48.63 5.77 15.61
CA VAL A 44 -47.88 6.53 16.63
C VAL A 44 -48.83 7.08 17.68
N PRO A 45 -48.46 7.06 18.97
CA PRO A 45 -48.79 8.21 19.82
C PRO A 45 -47.62 8.70 20.69
N LYS A 46 -47.55 10.03 20.84
CA LYS A 46 -46.77 10.71 21.88
C LYS A 46 -47.46 10.54 23.24
N ALA A 47 -46.68 10.43 24.32
CA ALA A 47 -47.18 10.67 25.68
C ALA A 47 -46.15 11.44 26.52
N SER A 48 -46.62 12.43 27.27
CA SER A 48 -45.83 13.41 28.00
C SER A 48 -45.51 12.96 29.43
N LEU A 49 -44.32 13.26 29.95
CA LEU A 49 -44.07 13.09 31.39
C LEU A 49 -44.82 14.14 32.22
N ILE A 50 -45.50 13.68 33.27
CA ILE A 50 -46.09 14.50 34.33
C ILE A 50 -45.21 14.36 35.58
N PHE A 51 -44.82 15.49 36.16
CA PHE A 51 -44.09 15.54 37.44
C PHE A 51 -45.05 15.43 38.63
N THR A 52 -44.67 14.67 39.66
CA THR A 52 -45.27 14.72 41.01
C THR A 52 -44.16 14.64 42.07
N PRO A 53 -44.11 15.55 43.06
CA PRO A 53 -43.08 15.57 44.09
C PRO A 53 -43.50 14.82 45.37
N GLY A 54 -42.63 13.95 45.88
CA GLY A 54 -42.75 13.32 47.20
C GLY A 54 -41.56 13.68 48.11
N ARG A 55 -41.83 14.04 49.37
CA ARG A 55 -40.80 14.53 50.33
C ARG A 55 -40.46 13.50 51.42
N LEU A 56 -39.17 13.45 51.76
CA LEU A 56 -38.58 13.22 53.09
C LEU A 56 -38.90 11.90 53.84
N SER A 57 -37.86 11.11 54.12
CA SER A 57 -37.11 11.18 55.41
C SER A 57 -35.98 10.14 55.48
N GLY A 58 -34.96 10.38 56.32
CA GLY A 58 -33.87 9.42 56.59
C GLY A 58 -32.48 10.07 56.72
N ARG A 59 -31.98 10.25 57.95
CA ARG A 59 -30.60 10.67 58.24
C ARG A 59 -29.67 9.47 58.32
N ALA A 60 -28.49 9.54 57.69
CA ALA A 60 -27.23 9.02 58.25
C ALA A 60 -26.00 9.45 57.42
N GLY A 61 -24.89 9.73 58.11
CA GLY A 61 -23.52 9.56 57.58
C GLY A 61 -23.04 10.49 56.45
N VAL A 62 -22.32 11.56 56.81
CA VAL A 62 -21.33 12.14 55.89
C VAL A 62 -20.15 11.18 55.80
N SER A 63 -20.07 10.43 54.70
CA SER A 63 -18.83 9.82 54.23
C SER A 63 -18.26 10.70 53.14
N ILE A 64 -17.05 11.22 53.34
CA ILE A 64 -16.30 11.93 52.29
C ILE A 64 -15.71 10.85 51.37
N GLY A 65 -16.56 10.27 50.52
CA GLY A 65 -16.14 9.39 49.46
C GLY A 65 -15.37 10.19 48.44
N ASN A 66 -14.08 9.89 48.29
CA ASN A 66 -13.25 10.44 47.23
C ASN A 66 -13.95 10.18 45.90
N LYS A 67 -14.31 11.22 45.16
CA LYS A 67 -14.66 11.05 43.75
C LYS A 67 -13.34 10.80 43.03
N ASP A 68 -12.94 9.54 42.99
CA ASP A 68 -12.03 9.08 41.96
C ASP A 68 -12.73 9.35 40.64
N MET A 69 -12.37 10.47 40.02
CA MET A 69 -12.59 10.69 38.62
C MET A 69 -11.87 9.56 37.91
N ALA A 70 -12.62 8.53 37.53
CA ALA A 70 -12.21 7.63 36.48
C ALA A 70 -11.96 8.50 35.24
N MET A 71 -10.71 8.93 35.08
CA MET A 71 -10.18 9.42 33.82
C MET A 71 -10.48 8.29 32.84
N THR A 72 -11.49 8.47 31.99
CA THR A 72 -11.70 7.63 30.82
C THR A 72 -10.39 7.66 30.05
N GLN A 73 -9.64 6.57 30.14
CA GLN A 73 -8.34 6.43 29.52
C GLN A 73 -8.54 6.67 28.03
N LYS A 74 -8.01 7.79 27.53
CA LYS A 74 -8.17 8.18 26.13
C LYS A 74 -7.59 7.06 25.28
N ARG A 75 -8.46 6.35 24.56
CA ARG A 75 -8.01 5.21 23.77
C ARG A 75 -7.12 5.68 22.63
N ALA A 76 -5.95 5.06 22.48
CA ALA A 76 -5.02 5.36 21.41
C ALA A 76 -5.29 4.48 20.17
N LEU A 77 -5.20 5.09 18.98
CA LEU A 77 -5.20 4.38 17.70
C LEU A 77 -3.77 4.33 17.13
N GLY A 78 -3.27 3.14 16.81
CA GLY A 78 -2.06 2.99 16.00
C GLY A 78 -2.40 3.12 14.51
N LEU A 79 -1.67 3.97 13.77
CA LEU A 79 -1.86 4.21 12.34
C LEU A 79 -0.53 4.04 11.60
N ASP A 80 -0.40 2.94 10.85
CA ASP A 80 0.62 2.83 9.80
C ASP A 80 0.02 3.33 8.49
N PHE A 81 0.29 4.59 8.13
CA PHE A 81 -0.05 5.13 6.81
C PHE A 81 1.10 4.82 5.83
N GLY A 82 1.16 3.59 5.32
CA GLY A 82 2.18 3.13 4.39
C GLY A 82 1.96 3.59 2.94
N THR A 83 3.01 3.52 2.11
CA THR A 83 2.96 3.95 0.69
C THR A 83 2.02 3.08 -0.15
N THR A 84 1.92 1.79 0.19
CA THR A 84 1.19 0.78 -0.59
C THR A 84 -0.09 0.35 0.11
N ASN A 85 -0.02 0.15 1.43
CA ASN A 85 -1.12 -0.26 2.31
C ASN A 85 -1.13 0.69 3.53
N THR A 86 -2.31 0.89 4.11
CA THR A 86 -2.52 1.53 5.41
C THR A 86 -3.16 0.52 6.35
N VAL A 87 -2.69 0.47 7.60
CA VAL A 87 -3.25 -0.37 8.66
C VAL A 87 -3.58 0.50 9.87
N MET A 88 -4.72 0.23 10.52
CA MET A 88 -4.99 0.76 11.86
C MET A 88 -5.18 -0.37 12.85
N ALA A 89 -4.69 -0.17 14.07
CA ALA A 89 -4.85 -1.12 15.16
C ALA A 89 -5.26 -0.42 16.45
N LEU A 90 -5.95 -1.18 17.29
CA LEU A 90 -6.38 -0.82 18.64
C LEU A 90 -5.66 -1.71 19.63
N SER A 91 -5.18 -1.14 20.73
CA SER A 91 -4.83 -1.91 21.91
C SER A 91 -6.08 -2.10 22.78
N ASP A 92 -6.25 -3.29 23.34
CA ASP A 92 -7.30 -3.61 24.31
C ASP A 92 -6.75 -3.45 25.75
N THR A 93 -7.66 -3.33 26.72
CA THR A 93 -7.32 -3.18 28.15
C THR A 93 -6.79 -4.50 28.73
N GLY A 94 -5.56 -4.83 28.35
CA GLY A 94 -4.85 -6.06 28.69
C GLY A 94 -3.53 -6.26 27.93
N GLY A 95 -3.13 -5.30 27.07
CA GLY A 95 -1.87 -5.37 26.32
C GLY A 95 -1.91 -6.24 25.05
N ALA A 96 -3.05 -6.87 24.75
CA ALA A 96 -3.31 -7.41 23.43
C ALA A 96 -3.69 -6.28 22.47
N SER A 97 -3.35 -6.41 21.18
CA SER A 97 -3.73 -5.48 20.12
C SER A 97 -4.40 -6.20 18.96
N ARG A 98 -5.33 -5.53 18.29
CA ARG A 98 -6.08 -6.02 17.14
C ARG A 98 -6.06 -5.02 16.00
N SER A 99 -6.01 -5.50 14.76
CA SER A 99 -6.27 -4.69 13.58
C SER A 99 -7.75 -4.28 13.51
N MET A 100 -8.00 -3.16 12.84
CA MET A 100 -9.34 -2.74 12.43
C MET A 100 -9.66 -3.32 11.05
N ARG A 101 -10.91 -3.74 10.83
CA ARG A 101 -11.34 -4.19 9.51
C ARG A 101 -12.06 -3.09 8.75
N PHE A 102 -11.85 -3.06 7.43
CA PHE A 102 -12.41 -2.07 6.52
C PHE A 102 -13.29 -2.79 5.49
N THR A 103 -14.60 -2.51 5.50
CA THR A 103 -15.57 -3.10 4.57
C THR A 103 -15.91 -2.13 3.45
N SER A 104 -15.77 -2.59 2.20
CA SER A 104 -15.98 -1.79 0.99
C SER A 104 -16.70 -2.62 -0.09
N SER A 105 -17.00 -2.00 -1.24
CA SER A 105 -17.56 -2.67 -2.43
C SER A 105 -16.63 -3.74 -3.05
N ALA A 106 -15.37 -3.82 -2.60
CA ALA A 106 -14.41 -4.85 -3.01
C ALA A 106 -14.25 -6.01 -2.00
N GLY A 107 -14.83 -5.92 -0.80
CA GLY A 107 -14.69 -6.92 0.27
C GLY A 107 -14.36 -6.30 1.63
N THR A 108 -13.96 -7.16 2.57
CA THR A 108 -13.52 -6.78 3.93
C THR A 108 -12.11 -7.28 4.17
N ASP A 109 -11.18 -6.36 4.41
CA ASP A 109 -9.76 -6.61 4.71
C ASP A 109 -9.37 -5.92 6.02
N ASP A 110 -8.28 -6.34 6.66
CA ASP A 110 -7.68 -5.68 7.85
C ASP A 110 -6.56 -4.67 7.50
N SER A 111 -6.33 -4.48 6.20
CA SER A 111 -5.47 -3.44 5.64
C SER A 111 -6.15 -2.81 4.42
N MET A 112 -5.87 -1.54 4.14
CA MET A 112 -6.46 -0.83 3.00
C MET A 112 -5.37 -0.31 2.07
N ARG A 113 -5.42 -0.64 0.76
CA ARG A 113 -4.50 -0.08 -0.24
C ARG A 113 -4.47 1.45 -0.13
N THR A 114 -3.27 2.06 -0.09
CA THR A 114 -3.09 3.52 -0.05
C THR A 114 -3.28 4.13 -1.44
N ALA A 115 -4.50 4.00 -1.94
CA ALA A 115 -4.97 4.45 -3.24
C ALA A 115 -6.34 5.11 -3.13
N LEU A 116 -6.59 6.05 -4.04
CA LEU A 116 -7.84 6.79 -4.17
C LEU A 116 -8.28 6.80 -5.64
N SER A 117 -9.59 6.73 -5.86
CA SER A 117 -10.20 6.94 -7.16
C SER A 117 -11.23 8.06 -7.07
N PHE A 118 -11.32 8.87 -8.12
CA PHE A 118 -12.23 10.00 -8.20
C PHE A 118 -12.96 9.94 -9.54
N MET A 119 -14.28 9.83 -9.51
CA MET A 119 -15.14 9.84 -10.69
C MET A 119 -16.15 10.98 -10.55
N LYS A 120 -16.50 11.64 -11.65
CA LYS A 120 -17.64 12.58 -11.65
C LYS A 120 -18.92 11.77 -11.57
N ASP A 121 -19.79 12.13 -10.63
CA ASP A 121 -21.07 11.46 -10.46
C ASP A 121 -22.21 12.35 -10.97
N ALA A 122 -22.88 11.92 -12.04
CA ALA A 122 -23.99 12.65 -12.63
C ALA A 122 -25.24 12.69 -11.72
N GLY A 123 -25.38 11.73 -10.80
CA GLY A 123 -26.49 11.63 -9.84
C GLY A 123 -26.27 12.41 -8.54
N LEU A 124 -25.02 12.64 -8.13
CA LEU A 124 -24.69 13.48 -6.96
C LEU A 124 -24.59 14.99 -7.27
N GLY A 125 -24.72 15.36 -8.56
CA GLY A 125 -24.72 16.75 -9.04
C GLY A 125 -23.39 17.18 -9.67
N ALA A 126 -23.43 18.22 -10.51
CA ALA A 126 -22.37 18.56 -11.47
C ALA A 126 -20.96 18.84 -10.91
N ALA A 127 -20.81 18.99 -9.59
CA ALA A 127 -19.52 19.21 -8.91
C ALA A 127 -19.18 18.11 -7.88
N ALA A 128 -20.05 17.13 -7.67
CA ALA A 128 -19.83 16.04 -6.73
C ALA A 128 -18.96 14.95 -7.36
N LEU A 129 -18.02 14.44 -6.57
CA LEU A 129 -17.16 13.33 -6.96
C LEU A 129 -17.59 12.09 -6.19
N HIS A 130 -17.87 11.01 -6.91
CA HIS A 130 -17.85 9.70 -6.30
C HIS A 130 -16.39 9.31 -6.10
N VAL A 131 -15.98 9.30 -4.84
CA VAL A 131 -14.62 8.93 -4.43
C VAL A 131 -14.67 7.53 -3.85
N GLU A 132 -13.68 6.69 -4.12
CA GLU A 132 -13.43 5.45 -3.38
C GLU A 132 -11.96 5.39 -2.93
N ALA A 133 -11.68 4.50 -1.97
CA ALA A 133 -10.33 4.19 -1.50
C ALA A 133 -10.08 2.67 -1.52
N GLY A 134 -8.82 2.24 -1.33
CA GLY A 134 -8.50 0.83 -1.14
C GLY A 134 -8.69 -0.03 -2.40
N HIS A 135 -9.06 -1.31 -2.21
CA HIS A 135 -9.42 -2.20 -3.33
C HIS A 135 -10.66 -1.70 -4.11
N ALA A 136 -11.59 -0.98 -3.47
CA ALA A 136 -12.71 -0.35 -4.15
C ALA A 136 -12.27 0.76 -5.12
N ALA A 137 -11.21 1.52 -4.81
CA ALA A 137 -10.63 2.49 -5.74
C ALA A 137 -10.02 1.83 -6.99
N ILE A 138 -9.29 0.73 -6.79
CA ILE A 138 -8.68 -0.05 -7.88
C ILE A 138 -9.79 -0.62 -8.78
N ARG A 139 -10.84 -1.20 -8.17
CA ARG A 139 -12.01 -1.72 -8.89
C ARG A 139 -12.72 -0.64 -9.68
N GLN A 140 -13.04 0.51 -9.06
CA GLN A 140 -13.69 1.63 -9.75
C GLN A 140 -12.87 2.11 -10.94
N PHE A 141 -11.54 2.19 -10.81
CA PHE A 141 -10.67 2.59 -11.91
C PHE A 141 -10.68 1.57 -13.07
N ILE A 142 -10.60 0.27 -12.77
CA ILE A 142 -10.66 -0.81 -13.77
C ILE A 142 -12.02 -0.79 -14.49
N ASP A 143 -13.11 -0.69 -13.74
CA ASP A 143 -14.48 -0.72 -14.26
C ASP A 143 -14.84 0.55 -15.06
N ASN A 144 -14.09 1.66 -14.89
CA ASN A 144 -14.39 2.98 -15.48
C ASN A 144 -13.12 3.69 -16.03
N ALA A 145 -12.31 2.96 -16.80
CA ALA A 145 -11.07 3.47 -17.38
C ALA A 145 -11.32 4.71 -18.27
N GLY A 146 -10.53 5.78 -18.06
CA GLY A 146 -10.62 7.06 -18.78
C GLY A 146 -11.42 8.15 -18.04
N ASP A 147 -12.61 7.81 -17.54
CA ASP A 147 -13.48 8.73 -16.79
C ASP A 147 -13.10 8.84 -15.30
N CYS A 148 -12.43 7.82 -14.78
CA CYS A 148 -11.86 7.83 -13.43
C CYS A 148 -10.49 8.56 -13.38
N ARG A 149 -10.21 9.25 -12.26
CA ARG A 149 -8.88 9.73 -11.89
C ARG A 149 -8.39 8.93 -10.70
N PHE A 150 -7.38 8.08 -10.92
CA PHE A 150 -6.80 7.20 -9.91
C PHE A 150 -5.45 7.73 -9.43
N LEU A 151 -5.21 7.62 -8.11
CA LEU A 151 -3.98 8.02 -7.43
C LEU A 151 -3.53 6.89 -6.51
N GLN A 152 -2.25 6.57 -6.54
CA GLN A 152 -1.60 5.59 -5.66
C GLN A 152 -0.26 6.15 -5.15
N SER A 153 0.34 5.50 -4.16
CA SER A 153 1.65 5.89 -3.60
C SER A 153 1.67 7.32 -3.06
N ILE A 154 0.54 7.79 -2.51
CA ILE A 154 0.35 9.19 -2.09
C ILE A 154 1.39 9.59 -1.02
N LYS A 155 1.77 8.66 -0.12
CA LYS A 155 2.81 8.84 0.91
C LYS A 155 4.13 9.40 0.35
N THR A 156 4.53 9.01 -0.87
CA THR A 156 5.77 9.45 -1.52
C THR A 156 5.84 10.97 -1.73
N PHE A 157 4.69 11.66 -1.74
CA PHE A 157 4.65 13.12 -1.87
C PHE A 157 4.66 13.87 -0.54
N ALA A 158 4.54 13.19 0.60
CA ALA A 158 4.47 13.81 1.93
C ALA A 158 5.62 14.80 2.17
N ALA A 159 6.85 14.33 2.03
CA ALA A 159 8.07 15.09 2.22
C ALA A 159 8.55 15.84 0.98
N SER A 160 7.79 15.89 -0.11
CA SER A 160 8.24 16.54 -1.35
C SER A 160 7.86 18.02 -1.38
N PRO A 161 8.82 18.97 -1.37
CA PRO A 161 8.53 20.40 -1.56
C PRO A 161 8.14 20.72 -3.01
N LEU A 162 8.51 19.85 -3.96
CA LEU A 162 8.11 19.96 -5.36
C LEU A 162 6.64 19.58 -5.56
N PHE A 163 6.11 18.67 -4.74
CA PHE A 163 4.67 18.38 -4.73
C PHE A 163 3.92 19.47 -3.97
N GLN A 164 3.31 20.37 -4.72
CA GLN A 164 2.47 21.44 -4.18
C GLN A 164 0.97 21.10 -4.26
N GLY A 165 0.61 19.99 -4.91
CA GLY A 165 -0.76 19.53 -5.14
C GLY A 165 -0.99 19.02 -6.57
N THR A 166 -2.08 18.31 -6.80
CA THR A 166 -2.50 17.79 -8.12
C THR A 166 -3.90 18.29 -8.50
N LEU A 167 -4.22 18.32 -9.79
CA LEU A 167 -5.55 18.69 -10.28
C LEU A 167 -6.42 17.44 -10.43
N ILE A 168 -7.48 17.35 -9.61
CA ILE A 168 -8.52 16.35 -9.76
C ILE A 168 -9.73 17.04 -10.40
N PHE A 169 -9.89 16.77 -11.69
CA PHE A 169 -10.80 17.50 -12.59
C PHE A 169 -10.52 19.01 -12.55
N ALA A 170 -11.38 19.80 -11.89
CA ALA A 170 -11.25 21.26 -11.77
C ALA A 170 -10.78 21.74 -10.39
N LYS A 171 -10.58 20.84 -9.42
CA LYS A 171 -10.14 21.18 -8.07
C LYS A 171 -8.68 20.74 -7.85
N ARG A 172 -7.85 21.68 -7.41
CA ARG A 172 -6.51 21.40 -6.90
C ARG A 172 -6.65 20.76 -5.51
N GLN A 173 -6.01 19.62 -5.31
CA GLN A 173 -5.93 18.90 -4.04
C GLN A 173 -4.47 18.91 -3.59
N SER A 174 -4.21 19.36 -2.37
CA SER A 174 -2.89 19.27 -1.74
C SER A 174 -2.62 17.84 -1.22
N PHE A 175 -1.47 17.58 -0.58
CA PHE A 175 -1.21 16.27 0.03
C PHE A 175 -2.18 16.03 1.21
N GLU A 176 -2.35 17.07 2.02
CA GLU A 176 -3.22 17.17 3.19
C GLU A 176 -4.69 16.90 2.81
N ASP A 177 -5.15 17.44 1.67
CA ASP A 177 -6.48 17.15 1.13
C ASP A 177 -6.66 15.67 0.72
N LEU A 178 -5.64 15.08 0.08
CA LEU A 178 -5.67 13.68 -0.34
C LEU A 178 -5.66 12.74 0.87
N MET A 179 -4.83 13.03 1.87
CA MET A 179 -4.75 12.25 3.10
C MET A 179 -6.04 12.37 3.93
N ASP A 180 -6.65 13.56 4.05
CA ASP A 180 -7.96 13.75 4.69
C ASP A 180 -9.06 12.95 3.98
N VAL A 181 -9.13 13.01 2.65
CA VAL A 181 -10.07 12.20 1.84
C VAL A 181 -9.89 10.70 2.08
N PHE A 182 -8.64 10.23 2.15
CA PHE A 182 -8.30 8.85 2.45
C PHE A 182 -8.71 8.43 3.87
N LEU A 183 -8.38 9.23 4.89
CA LEU A 183 -8.74 8.97 6.29
C LEU A 183 -10.26 8.97 6.51
N ARG A 184 -11.01 9.84 5.81
CA ARG A 184 -12.49 9.81 5.84
C ARG A 184 -13.05 8.53 5.24
N LYS A 185 -12.46 7.99 4.16
CA LYS A 185 -12.86 6.70 3.59
C LYS A 185 -12.48 5.52 4.48
N LEU A 186 -11.29 5.55 5.08
CA LEU A 186 -10.83 4.58 6.07
C LEU A 186 -11.82 4.50 7.26
N LYS A 187 -12.23 5.66 7.78
CA LYS A 187 -13.27 5.79 8.82
C LYS A 187 -14.65 5.30 8.37
N ALA A 188 -15.07 5.64 7.16
CA ALA A 188 -16.36 5.20 6.62
C ALA A 188 -16.43 3.67 6.43
N TYR A 189 -15.35 3.05 5.95
CA TYR A 189 -15.27 1.59 5.76
C TYR A 189 -15.08 0.83 7.08
N ALA A 190 -14.47 1.44 8.10
CA ALA A 190 -14.42 0.86 9.45
C ALA A 190 -15.81 0.80 10.11
N GLY A 191 -16.70 1.76 9.80
CA GLY A 191 -18.08 1.75 10.28
C GLY A 191 -18.17 1.66 11.80
N GLU A 192 -18.86 0.64 12.31
CA GLU A 192 -19.02 0.37 13.74
C GLU A 192 -17.71 -0.04 14.44
N GLU A 193 -16.66 -0.46 13.72
CA GLU A 193 -15.35 -0.73 14.33
C GLU A 193 -14.59 0.55 14.71
N TRP A 194 -14.99 1.73 14.20
CA TRP A 194 -14.35 3.00 14.56
C TRP A 194 -14.78 3.45 15.97
N PRO A 195 -13.87 3.54 16.96
CA PRO A 195 -14.28 3.87 18.32
C PRO A 195 -14.72 5.34 18.46
N GLY A 196 -15.80 5.56 19.19
CA GLY A 196 -16.35 6.90 19.43
C GLY A 196 -15.59 7.73 20.49
N ASP A 197 -14.66 7.10 21.21
CA ASP A 197 -13.93 7.65 22.36
C ASP A 197 -12.43 7.90 22.11
N VAL A 198 -11.91 7.54 20.93
CA VAL A 198 -10.52 7.83 20.56
C VAL A 198 -10.32 9.33 20.37
N SER A 199 -9.30 9.86 21.04
CA SER A 199 -8.82 11.24 20.85
C SER A 199 -7.31 11.33 20.61
N THR A 200 -6.60 10.20 20.58
CA THR A 200 -5.15 10.13 20.42
C THR A 200 -4.79 9.17 19.29
N VAL A 201 -3.91 9.60 18.37
CA VAL A 201 -3.35 8.75 17.30
C VAL A 201 -1.83 8.67 17.40
N ILE A 202 -1.32 7.46 17.26
CA ILE A 202 0.10 7.12 17.22
C ILE A 202 0.42 6.80 15.75
N ALA A 203 0.98 7.77 15.04
CA ALA A 203 1.28 7.67 13.63
C ALA A 203 2.69 7.10 13.39
N GLY A 204 2.78 6.09 12.53
CA GLY A 204 4.05 5.62 12.01
C GLY A 204 4.70 6.68 11.11
N ARG A 205 6.01 6.88 11.28
CA ARG A 205 6.85 7.60 10.33
C ARG A 205 8.07 6.76 9.92
N PRO A 206 8.56 6.86 8.68
CA PRO A 206 9.79 6.19 8.31
C PRO A 206 11.01 6.90 8.93
N VAL A 207 12.14 6.20 9.03
CA VAL A 207 13.41 6.82 9.47
C VAL A 207 13.84 7.92 8.49
N ARG A 208 13.57 7.73 7.19
CA ARG A 208 13.69 8.75 6.15
C ARG A 208 12.45 8.73 5.27
N PHE A 209 11.86 9.88 4.99
CA PHE A 209 10.76 9.95 4.04
C PHE A 209 11.26 9.74 2.60
N ALA A 210 10.44 9.12 1.76
CA ALA A 210 10.76 8.88 0.35
C ALA A 210 10.84 10.19 -0.46
N GLY A 211 11.78 10.25 -1.42
CA GLY A 211 11.95 11.37 -2.33
C GLY A 211 13.44 11.63 -2.65
N SER A 212 13.71 12.45 -3.68
CA SER A 212 15.08 12.83 -4.04
C SER A 212 15.71 13.88 -3.12
N ASN A 213 14.88 14.68 -2.45
CA ASN A 213 15.27 15.63 -1.41
C ASN A 213 14.09 15.79 -0.42
N PRO A 214 13.89 14.84 0.50
CA PRO A 214 12.75 14.83 1.41
C PRO A 214 12.90 15.91 2.50
N ASP A 215 11.88 16.74 2.64
CA ASP A 215 11.68 17.66 3.76
C ASP A 215 10.78 17.00 4.81
N GLU A 216 11.42 16.54 5.90
CA GLU A 216 10.76 15.91 7.03
C GLU A 216 9.84 16.86 7.81
N THR A 217 10.21 18.14 7.91
CA THR A 217 9.40 19.14 8.63
C THR A 217 8.10 19.39 7.90
N LEU A 218 8.17 19.49 6.57
CA LEU A 218 7.01 19.57 5.68
C LEU A 218 6.12 18.32 5.78
N ALA A 219 6.70 17.12 5.85
CA ALA A 219 5.94 15.88 5.98
C ALA A 219 5.14 15.80 7.29
N LEU A 220 5.76 16.15 8.41
CA LEU A 220 5.11 16.13 9.72
C LEU A 220 4.04 17.24 9.84
N ALA A 221 4.29 18.44 9.30
CA ALA A 221 3.27 19.49 9.22
C ALA A 221 2.03 19.03 8.42
N ARG A 222 2.27 18.37 7.28
CA ARG A 222 1.24 17.76 6.42
C ARG A 222 0.40 16.70 7.12
N TYR A 223 1.05 15.78 7.84
CA TYR A 223 0.37 14.73 8.59
C TYR A 223 -0.44 15.33 9.73
N ASN A 224 0.13 16.29 10.48
CA ASN A 224 -0.56 17.00 11.56
C ASN A 224 -1.85 17.66 11.07
N GLU A 225 -1.82 18.36 9.93
CA GLU A 225 -3.01 18.99 9.37
C GLU A 225 -4.07 17.96 8.97
N ALA A 226 -3.70 16.90 8.24
CA ALA A 226 -4.63 15.86 7.80
C ALA A 226 -5.25 15.06 8.96
N LEU A 227 -4.45 14.69 9.96
CA LEU A 227 -4.90 13.95 11.15
C LEU A 227 -5.79 14.82 12.05
N THR A 228 -5.49 16.12 12.18
CA THR A 228 -6.35 17.08 12.88
C THR A 228 -7.71 17.20 12.18
N ARG A 229 -7.72 17.34 10.84
CA ARG A 229 -8.95 17.35 10.03
C ARG A 229 -9.78 16.05 10.16
N ALA A 230 -9.12 14.90 10.33
CA ALA A 230 -9.77 13.61 10.57
C ALA A 230 -10.37 13.46 11.99
N GLY A 231 -10.05 14.38 12.91
CA GLY A 231 -10.62 14.45 14.25
C GLY A 231 -9.72 13.93 15.37
N PHE A 232 -8.40 13.84 15.15
CA PHE A 232 -7.44 13.49 16.20
C PHE A 232 -6.81 14.76 16.82
N PRO A 233 -7.25 15.21 18.02
CA PRO A 233 -6.67 16.39 18.68
C PRO A 233 -5.30 16.13 19.30
N GLU A 234 -4.89 14.87 19.47
CA GLU A 234 -3.61 14.48 20.05
C GLU A 234 -2.90 13.51 19.09
N ILE A 235 -1.72 13.89 18.60
CA ILE A 235 -0.97 13.18 17.56
C ILE A 235 0.46 12.98 18.04
N HIS A 236 0.93 11.74 17.97
CA HIS A 236 2.27 11.34 18.38
C HIS A 236 2.92 10.54 17.25
N TYR A 237 4.21 10.75 16.99
CA TYR A 237 4.95 10.07 15.91
C TYR A 237 5.96 9.09 16.47
N VAL A 238 6.00 7.87 15.93
CA VAL A 238 6.99 6.86 16.28
C VAL A 238 7.61 6.31 15.00
N TYR A 239 8.91 6.01 15.02
CA TYR A 239 9.55 5.33 13.90
C TYR A 239 8.89 3.97 13.62
N GLU A 240 8.47 3.75 12.38
CA GLU A 240 7.90 2.49 11.87
C GLU A 240 8.70 1.24 12.29
N PRO A 241 10.04 1.16 12.12
CA PRO A 241 10.81 0.00 12.59
C PRO A 241 10.87 -0.14 14.12
N VAL A 242 10.77 0.96 14.88
CA VAL A 242 10.68 0.90 16.36
C VAL A 242 9.33 0.34 16.78
N ALA A 243 8.23 0.74 16.13
CA ALA A 243 6.90 0.20 16.42
C ALA A 243 6.79 -1.29 16.08
N ALA A 244 7.20 -1.70 14.88
CA ALA A 244 7.20 -3.11 14.46
C ALA A 244 7.96 -4.01 15.46
N ALA A 245 9.15 -3.56 15.87
CA ALA A 245 9.98 -4.33 16.79
C ALA A 245 9.53 -4.20 18.25
N TYR A 246 8.85 -3.12 18.66
CA TYR A 246 8.17 -3.03 19.96
C TYR A 246 7.06 -4.07 20.08
N TYR A 247 6.22 -4.23 19.06
CA TYR A 247 5.17 -5.25 19.02
C TYR A 247 5.78 -6.65 19.24
N PHE A 248 6.84 -6.97 18.50
CA PHE A 248 7.53 -8.24 18.67
C PHE A 248 8.17 -8.40 20.06
N ALA A 249 8.80 -7.34 20.59
CA ALA A 249 9.56 -7.38 21.83
C ALA A 249 8.72 -7.74 23.07
N GLN A 250 7.40 -7.61 23.00
CA GLN A 250 6.48 -8.09 24.04
C GLN A 250 6.53 -9.62 24.25
N SER A 251 7.02 -10.36 23.25
CA SER A 251 7.26 -11.82 23.34
C SER A 251 8.67 -12.19 23.82
N LEU A 252 9.59 -11.22 23.94
CA LEU A 252 10.98 -11.49 24.29
C LEU A 252 11.15 -11.85 25.76
N LYS A 253 11.93 -12.92 26.01
CA LYS A 253 12.31 -13.38 27.35
C LYS A 253 13.70 -12.91 27.79
N LYS A 254 14.42 -12.22 26.89
CA LYS A 254 15.79 -11.73 27.04
C LYS A 254 15.99 -10.53 26.12
N ASP A 255 17.04 -9.75 26.38
CA ASP A 255 17.48 -8.69 25.46
C ASP A 255 17.79 -9.27 24.06
N ALA A 256 17.52 -8.49 23.03
CA ALA A 256 17.60 -8.93 21.63
C ALA A 256 18.15 -7.85 20.69
N ASN A 257 18.87 -8.28 19.65
CA ASN A 257 19.17 -7.44 18.50
C ASN A 257 18.17 -7.75 17.38
N VAL A 258 17.44 -6.73 16.93
CA VAL A 258 16.41 -6.84 15.90
C VAL A 258 16.82 -6.06 14.66
N LEU A 259 16.95 -6.76 13.54
CA LEU A 259 17.15 -6.17 12.23
C LEU A 259 15.79 -6.00 11.54
N VAL A 260 15.48 -4.78 11.10
CA VAL A 260 14.36 -4.51 10.20
C VAL A 260 14.92 -4.19 8.83
N ALA A 261 14.40 -4.84 7.79
CA ALA A 261 14.74 -4.63 6.39
C ALA A 261 13.45 -4.29 5.64
N ASP A 262 13.28 -3.03 5.22
CA ASP A 262 12.10 -2.57 4.50
C ASP A 262 12.36 -2.49 3.00
N PHE A 263 11.61 -3.26 2.22
CA PHE A 263 11.72 -3.33 0.77
C PHE A 263 10.54 -2.60 0.12
N GLY A 264 10.67 -1.28 0.01
CA GLY A 264 9.65 -0.39 -0.52
C GLY A 264 9.46 -0.49 -2.04
N GLY A 265 8.93 0.59 -2.63
CA GLY A 265 8.85 0.77 -4.08
C GLY A 265 10.19 1.21 -4.68
N GLY A 266 10.79 2.27 -4.14
CA GLY A 266 12.03 2.86 -4.67
C GLY A 266 13.30 2.67 -3.84
N THR A 267 13.19 2.31 -2.55
CA THR A 267 14.34 2.12 -1.65
C THR A 267 14.23 0.82 -0.87
N THR A 268 15.38 0.26 -0.52
CA THR A 268 15.53 -0.76 0.50
C THR A 268 16.28 -0.14 1.67
N ASP A 269 15.71 -0.18 2.87
CA ASP A 269 16.25 0.49 4.06
C ASP A 269 16.42 -0.51 5.21
N TYR A 270 17.57 -0.47 5.89
CA TYR A 270 17.90 -1.35 7.00
C TYR A 270 18.01 -0.56 8.31
N SER A 271 17.43 -1.10 9.38
CA SER A 271 17.54 -0.55 10.74
C SER A 271 17.86 -1.65 11.74
N LEU A 272 18.98 -1.52 12.45
CA LEU A 272 19.36 -2.42 13.53
C LEU A 272 19.05 -1.76 14.88
N ILE A 273 18.24 -2.42 15.71
CA ILE A 273 17.73 -1.91 16.98
C ILE A 273 18.03 -2.91 18.09
N ARG A 274 18.59 -2.41 19.20
CA ARG A 274 18.80 -3.15 20.45
C ARG A 274 17.55 -3.03 21.32
N PHE A 275 16.98 -4.14 21.76
CA PHE A 275 15.90 -4.20 22.74
C PHE A 275 16.42 -4.77 24.05
N GLU A 276 16.19 -4.07 25.17
CA GLU A 276 16.66 -4.50 26.49
C GLU A 276 15.57 -4.31 27.54
N THR A 277 15.42 -5.26 28.46
CA THR A 277 14.41 -5.15 29.54
C THR A 277 15.09 -4.95 30.88
N HIS A 278 15.12 -3.71 31.37
CA HIS A 278 15.69 -3.38 32.67
C HIS A 278 14.60 -3.08 33.69
N ALA A 279 14.61 -3.78 34.83
CA ALA A 279 13.60 -3.64 35.90
C ALA A 279 12.14 -3.71 35.40
N GLY A 280 11.87 -4.61 34.44
CA GLY A 280 10.54 -4.77 33.83
C GLY A 280 10.16 -3.68 32.80
N LYS A 281 11.05 -2.75 32.48
CA LYS A 281 10.85 -1.71 31.45
C LYS A 281 11.65 -2.05 30.20
N LEU A 282 10.95 -2.21 29.09
CA LEU A 282 11.55 -2.37 27.76
C LEU A 282 12.20 -1.05 27.29
N SER A 283 13.37 -1.12 26.68
CA SER A 283 14.02 -0.06 25.89
C SER A 283 14.12 -0.47 24.42
N ALA A 284 14.22 0.51 23.52
CA ALA A 284 14.76 0.31 22.18
C ALA A 284 15.83 1.36 21.91
N THR A 285 17.00 0.91 21.46
CA THR A 285 18.13 1.78 21.13
C THR A 285 18.54 1.50 19.68
N PRO A 286 18.37 2.44 18.73
CA PRO A 286 18.90 2.30 17.39
C PRO A 286 20.42 2.15 17.42
N ILE A 287 20.95 1.03 16.90
CA ILE A 287 22.39 0.77 16.82
C ILE A 287 22.97 1.37 15.53
N GLY A 288 22.21 1.27 14.42
CA GLY A 288 22.61 1.85 13.14
C GLY A 288 21.62 1.55 12.02
N HIS A 289 21.86 2.18 10.88
CA HIS A 289 21.05 2.05 9.67
C HIS A 289 21.91 2.12 8.41
N SER A 290 21.40 1.54 7.32
CA SER A 290 21.91 1.69 5.95
C SER A 290 20.71 1.70 4.99
N GLY A 291 20.95 1.91 3.71
CA GLY A 291 19.89 1.84 2.70
C GLY A 291 20.41 2.06 1.29
N VAL A 292 19.64 1.62 0.31
CA VAL A 292 19.99 1.68 -1.11
C VAL A 292 18.78 2.08 -1.96
N GLY A 293 19.01 2.89 -2.98
CA GLY A 293 18.01 3.30 -3.98
C GLY A 293 17.67 2.20 -4.99
N VAL A 294 17.31 1.02 -4.49
CA VAL A 294 16.95 -0.18 -5.26
C VAL A 294 15.85 -0.91 -4.50
N ALA A 295 14.70 -1.11 -5.14
CA ALA A 295 13.59 -1.92 -4.62
C ALA A 295 12.60 -2.32 -5.74
N GLY A 296 11.31 -2.46 -5.44
CA GLY A 296 10.29 -3.04 -6.32
C GLY A 296 10.16 -2.41 -7.71
N ASP A 297 10.31 -1.09 -7.83
CA ASP A 297 10.25 -0.34 -9.09
C ASP A 297 11.45 -0.64 -10.00
N HIS A 298 12.62 -0.97 -9.42
CA HIS A 298 13.78 -1.44 -10.19
C HIS A 298 13.49 -2.83 -10.77
N PHE A 299 12.87 -3.73 -10.00
CA PHE A 299 12.51 -5.06 -10.49
C PHE A 299 11.46 -4.97 -11.61
N ASP A 300 10.46 -4.08 -11.47
CA ASP A 300 9.48 -3.80 -12.54
C ASP A 300 10.18 -3.23 -13.79
N PHE A 301 11.13 -2.31 -13.61
CA PHE A 301 11.95 -1.80 -14.72
C PHE A 301 12.72 -2.93 -15.43
N ARG A 302 13.38 -3.83 -14.69
CA ARG A 302 14.11 -4.98 -15.28
C ARG A 302 13.16 -5.90 -16.06
N MET A 303 11.93 -6.11 -15.59
CA MET A 303 10.93 -6.88 -16.32
C MET A 303 10.48 -6.17 -17.61
N ILE A 304 10.20 -4.86 -17.58
CA ILE A 304 9.88 -4.07 -18.79
C ILE A 304 11.04 -4.14 -19.79
N ASP A 305 12.27 -3.96 -19.30
CA ASP A 305 13.49 -3.86 -20.10
C ASP A 305 13.88 -5.17 -20.82
N ASN A 306 13.36 -6.32 -20.36
CA ASN A 306 13.53 -7.63 -20.96
C ASN A 306 12.29 -8.15 -21.72
N LEU A 307 11.07 -7.88 -21.22
CA LEU A 307 9.83 -8.40 -21.80
C LEU A 307 9.26 -7.51 -22.91
N VAL A 308 9.42 -6.19 -22.78
CA VAL A 308 8.69 -5.18 -23.57
C VAL A 308 9.63 -4.34 -24.42
N SER A 309 10.71 -3.81 -23.84
CA SER A 309 11.67 -2.96 -24.57
C SER A 309 12.17 -3.56 -25.90
N PRO A 310 12.47 -4.87 -26.02
CA PRO A 310 12.86 -5.48 -27.31
C PRO A 310 11.76 -5.46 -28.38
N GLU A 311 10.49 -5.53 -27.98
CA GLU A 311 9.32 -5.53 -28.87
C GLU A 311 9.04 -4.11 -29.40
N ILE A 312 9.38 -3.09 -28.62
CA ILE A 312 9.27 -1.67 -29.00
C ILE A 312 10.58 -1.09 -29.58
N GLY A 313 11.55 -1.95 -29.93
CA GLY A 313 12.71 -1.57 -30.75
C GLY A 313 14.06 -1.47 -30.01
N LYS A 314 14.17 -1.85 -28.74
CA LYS A 314 15.47 -1.87 -28.06
C LYS A 314 16.44 -2.83 -28.75
N GLY A 315 17.60 -2.31 -29.15
CA GLY A 315 18.60 -3.04 -29.96
C GLY A 315 18.40 -2.93 -31.47
N SER A 316 17.32 -2.29 -31.93
CA SER A 316 17.14 -1.94 -33.35
C SER A 316 18.13 -0.86 -33.80
N LYS A 317 18.27 -0.73 -35.12
CA LYS A 317 19.19 0.21 -35.77
C LYS A 317 18.43 1.12 -36.73
N PHE A 318 19.03 2.26 -37.06
CA PHE A 318 18.53 3.21 -38.06
C PHE A 318 19.64 3.64 -39.03
N LYS A 319 19.25 4.12 -40.22
CA LYS A 319 20.16 4.66 -41.23
C LYS A 319 20.35 6.16 -41.04
N SER A 320 21.59 6.61 -41.09
CA SER A 320 21.97 8.03 -41.09
C SER A 320 23.07 8.23 -42.13
N PHE A 321 22.74 8.88 -43.25
CA PHE A 321 23.55 8.87 -44.47
C PHE A 321 23.93 7.41 -44.83
N ASP A 322 25.20 7.15 -45.13
CA ASP A 322 25.73 5.82 -45.47
C ASP A 322 26.05 4.94 -44.24
N LYS A 323 25.68 5.36 -43.02
CA LYS A 323 25.96 4.64 -41.78
C LYS A 323 24.70 4.03 -41.17
N VAL A 324 24.86 2.87 -40.55
CA VAL A 324 23.85 2.24 -39.70
C VAL A 324 24.27 2.45 -38.25
N LEU A 325 23.38 3.02 -37.45
CA LEU A 325 23.59 3.39 -36.05
C LEU A 325 22.55 2.72 -35.15
N ASP A 326 22.92 2.42 -33.90
CA ASP A 326 21.98 1.89 -32.91
C ASP A 326 20.98 2.95 -32.46
N VAL A 327 19.71 2.58 -32.28
CA VAL A 327 18.71 3.47 -31.71
C VAL A 327 19.07 3.74 -30.23
N PRO A 328 19.21 5.02 -29.80
CA PRO A 328 19.63 5.37 -28.45
C PRO A 328 18.86 4.64 -27.33
N SER A 329 19.59 4.01 -26.42
CA SER A 329 19.01 3.21 -25.32
C SER A 329 18.21 4.06 -24.32
N GLY A 330 18.49 5.36 -24.23
CA GLY A 330 17.83 6.29 -23.30
C GLY A 330 16.31 6.41 -23.49
N TYR A 331 15.79 6.18 -24.70
CA TYR A 331 14.34 6.16 -24.93
C TYR A 331 13.65 5.06 -24.11
N TYR A 332 14.22 3.86 -24.08
CA TYR A 332 13.67 2.71 -23.34
C TYR A 332 13.83 2.87 -21.82
N VAL A 333 14.90 3.52 -21.37
CA VAL A 333 15.09 3.86 -19.94
C VAL A 333 13.98 4.81 -19.45
N ASN A 334 13.63 5.81 -20.26
CA ASN A 334 12.52 6.71 -19.96
C ASN A 334 11.16 6.00 -20.03
N PHE A 335 10.98 5.07 -20.97
CA PHE A 335 9.74 4.30 -21.08
C PHE A 335 9.48 3.38 -19.87
N GLY A 336 10.52 2.69 -19.39
CA GLY A 336 10.42 1.84 -18.20
C GLY A 336 10.13 2.60 -16.89
N ARG A 337 10.25 3.93 -16.89
CA ARG A 337 9.80 4.81 -15.80
C ARG A 337 8.38 5.26 -16.07
N TRP A 338 7.43 4.37 -15.78
CA TRP A 338 5.99 4.57 -16.06
C TRP A 338 5.44 5.91 -15.54
N ASN A 339 5.94 6.37 -14.38
CA ASN A 339 5.57 7.64 -13.75
C ASN A 339 6.08 8.90 -14.49
N GLN A 340 6.97 8.75 -15.48
CA GLN A 340 7.51 9.82 -16.32
C GLN A 340 6.94 9.82 -17.75
N LEU A 341 6.16 8.81 -18.14
CA LEU A 341 5.63 8.66 -19.51
C LEU A 341 4.79 9.86 -19.98
N SER A 342 3.95 10.41 -19.12
CA SER A 342 3.13 11.59 -19.45
C SER A 342 3.96 12.84 -19.74
N ILE A 343 5.17 12.95 -19.16
CA ILE A 343 6.14 14.02 -19.44
C ILE A 343 6.91 13.69 -20.72
N PHE A 344 7.35 12.44 -20.87
CA PHE A 344 8.06 11.94 -22.05
C PHE A 344 7.28 12.21 -23.35
N LYS A 345 5.95 12.02 -23.34
CA LYS A 345 5.02 12.35 -24.44
C LYS A 345 5.12 13.80 -24.96
N THR A 346 5.60 14.73 -24.14
CA THR A 346 5.81 16.15 -24.50
C THR A 346 7.28 16.55 -24.72
N SER A 347 8.19 15.58 -24.60
CA SER A 347 9.63 15.84 -24.60
C SER A 347 10.23 15.96 -26.01
N LYS A 348 11.42 16.55 -26.09
CA LYS A 348 12.20 16.59 -27.33
C LYS A 348 12.58 15.18 -27.77
N GLU A 349 12.94 14.33 -26.82
CA GLU A 349 13.34 12.94 -27.01
C GLU A 349 12.24 12.14 -27.73
N PHE A 350 10.98 12.33 -27.35
CA PHE A 350 9.85 11.68 -28.03
C PHE A 350 9.58 12.24 -29.44
N THR A 351 9.82 13.53 -29.65
CA THR A 351 9.76 14.14 -30.99
C THR A 351 10.87 13.58 -31.89
N ASP A 352 12.08 13.44 -31.36
CA ASP A 352 13.22 12.85 -32.06
C ASP A 352 12.95 11.37 -32.37
N LEU A 353 12.37 10.59 -31.44
CA LEU A 353 11.93 9.20 -31.65
C LEU A 353 10.95 9.07 -32.84
N LYS A 354 9.93 9.94 -32.93
CA LYS A 354 9.01 9.97 -34.08
C LYS A 354 9.72 10.24 -35.41
N SER A 355 10.79 11.03 -35.40
CA SER A 355 11.58 11.29 -36.61
C SER A 355 12.40 10.08 -37.06
N LEU A 356 12.89 9.26 -36.11
CA LEU A 356 13.71 8.07 -36.37
C LEU A 356 12.94 6.94 -37.08
N VAL A 357 11.62 6.84 -36.91
CA VAL A 357 10.78 5.81 -37.56
C VAL A 357 11.07 5.70 -39.07
N ARG A 358 11.21 6.84 -39.76
CA ARG A 358 11.41 6.89 -41.22
C ARG A 358 12.74 6.30 -41.70
N SER A 359 13.73 6.18 -40.82
CA SER A 359 15.05 5.65 -41.14
C SER A 359 15.42 4.38 -40.35
N ALA A 360 14.55 3.93 -39.44
CA ALA A 360 14.69 2.68 -38.72
C ALA A 360 14.73 1.47 -39.67
N LEU A 361 15.45 0.42 -39.26
CA LEU A 361 15.43 -0.88 -39.95
C LEU A 361 14.21 -1.74 -39.55
N GLU A 362 13.61 -1.45 -38.39
CA GLU A 362 12.42 -2.10 -37.82
C GLU A 362 11.40 -0.99 -37.44
N PRO A 363 10.87 -0.23 -38.43
CA PRO A 363 10.00 0.92 -38.16
C PRO A 363 8.74 0.55 -37.36
N GLU A 364 8.17 -0.62 -37.60
CA GLU A 364 6.95 -1.11 -36.94
C GLU A 364 7.11 -1.23 -35.41
N LYS A 365 8.32 -1.48 -34.91
CA LYS A 365 8.60 -1.51 -33.46
C LYS A 365 8.63 -0.12 -32.84
N LEU A 366 9.17 0.87 -33.55
CA LEU A 366 9.17 2.25 -33.09
C LEU A 366 7.78 2.89 -33.23
N GLU A 367 7.00 2.53 -34.25
CA GLU A 367 5.58 2.87 -34.36
C GLU A 367 4.80 2.33 -33.16
N LEU A 368 4.99 1.05 -32.79
CA LEU A 368 4.39 0.48 -31.58
C LEU A 368 4.81 1.21 -30.30
N PHE A 369 6.09 1.59 -30.15
CA PHE A 369 6.54 2.43 -29.03
C PHE A 369 5.74 3.75 -28.98
N ILE A 370 5.64 4.44 -30.11
CA ILE A 370 4.92 5.72 -30.20
C ILE A 370 3.44 5.52 -29.84
N ASP A 371 2.79 4.48 -30.36
CA ASP A 371 1.39 4.16 -30.06
C ASP A 371 1.17 3.93 -28.55
N LEU A 372 2.02 3.18 -27.86
CA LEU A 372 1.90 2.96 -26.41
C LEU A 372 1.99 4.28 -25.61
N VAL A 373 2.85 5.21 -26.04
CA VAL A 373 3.00 6.52 -25.38
C VAL A 373 1.85 7.48 -25.75
N GLU A 374 1.35 7.43 -26.99
CA GLU A 374 0.23 8.26 -27.44
C GLU A 374 -1.11 7.85 -26.84
N HIS A 375 -1.32 6.56 -26.57
CA HIS A 375 -2.53 6.02 -25.93
C HIS A 375 -2.43 5.92 -24.39
N ASP A 376 -1.33 6.42 -23.80
CA ASP A 376 -1.10 6.44 -22.34
C ASP A 376 -1.10 5.04 -21.67
N GLU A 377 -0.66 4.01 -22.41
CA GLU A 377 -0.65 2.58 -22.01
C GLU A 377 0.35 2.23 -20.89
N GLY A 378 1.00 3.24 -20.29
CA GLY A 378 1.97 3.09 -19.21
C GLY A 378 1.41 2.48 -17.93
N TYR A 379 0.16 2.81 -17.56
CA TYR A 379 -0.47 2.25 -16.36
C TYR A 379 -0.94 0.80 -16.59
N PRO A 380 -1.64 0.44 -17.68
CA PRO A 380 -1.92 -0.96 -18.04
C PRO A 380 -0.66 -1.82 -18.13
N LEU A 381 0.45 -1.28 -18.67
CA LEU A 381 1.74 -1.97 -18.66
C LEU A 381 2.25 -2.24 -17.24
N TYR A 382 2.25 -1.22 -16.37
CA TYR A 382 2.66 -1.36 -14.97
C TYR A 382 1.83 -2.44 -14.25
N GLN A 383 0.51 -2.49 -14.48
CA GLN A 383 -0.35 -3.54 -13.92
C GLN A 383 0.04 -4.94 -14.41
N ALA A 384 0.28 -5.12 -15.72
CA ALA A 384 0.69 -6.41 -16.28
C ALA A 384 2.03 -6.90 -15.69
N ILE A 385 3.01 -6.01 -15.55
CA ILE A 385 4.32 -6.30 -14.97
C ILE A 385 4.18 -6.65 -13.48
N SER A 386 3.48 -5.82 -12.71
CA SER A 386 3.29 -6.00 -11.27
C SER A 386 2.53 -7.30 -10.96
N ALA A 387 1.48 -7.62 -11.72
CA ALA A 387 0.75 -8.88 -11.61
C ALA A 387 1.64 -10.10 -11.92
N THR A 388 2.49 -10.00 -12.96
CA THR A 388 3.45 -11.07 -13.30
C THR A 388 4.47 -11.26 -12.17
N LYS A 389 5.05 -10.17 -11.63
CA LYS A 389 5.99 -10.19 -10.50
C LYS A 389 5.37 -10.83 -9.25
N MET A 390 4.12 -10.46 -8.92
CA MET A 390 3.38 -11.04 -7.80
C MET A 390 3.12 -12.53 -8.00
N ALA A 391 2.72 -12.96 -9.20
CA ALA A 391 2.52 -14.38 -9.51
C ALA A 391 3.83 -15.18 -9.42
N LEU A 392 4.96 -14.64 -9.91
CA LEU A 392 6.28 -15.26 -9.77
C LEU A 392 6.75 -15.39 -8.31
N SER A 393 6.16 -14.64 -7.38
CA SER A 393 6.47 -14.79 -5.95
C SER A 393 5.87 -16.07 -5.33
N SER A 394 4.87 -16.68 -5.97
CA SER A 394 4.23 -17.93 -5.53
C SER A 394 4.43 -19.11 -6.49
N ALA A 395 4.57 -18.87 -7.80
CA ALA A 395 4.77 -19.89 -8.83
C ALA A 395 6.16 -19.80 -9.50
N GLU A 396 6.67 -20.92 -10.01
CA GLU A 396 7.95 -20.94 -10.77
C GLU A 396 7.82 -20.31 -12.16
N GLU A 397 6.60 -20.23 -12.70
CA GLU A 397 6.30 -19.60 -13.99
C GLU A 397 4.99 -18.80 -13.90
N ALA A 398 4.89 -17.69 -14.64
CA ALA A 398 3.70 -16.85 -14.72
C ALA A 398 3.49 -16.31 -16.16
N GLU A 399 2.23 -16.15 -16.59
CA GLU A 399 1.92 -15.49 -17.87
C GLU A 399 2.03 -13.96 -17.70
N PHE A 400 2.98 -13.35 -18.40
CA PHE A 400 2.93 -11.92 -18.71
C PHE A 400 1.90 -11.71 -19.83
N ASN A 401 0.88 -10.90 -19.57
CA ASN A 401 -0.19 -10.57 -20.52
C ASN A 401 -0.41 -9.04 -20.59
N PHE A 402 0.04 -8.44 -21.69
CA PHE A 402 -0.11 -7.02 -22.00
C PHE A 402 -0.60 -6.86 -23.46
N ALA A 403 -1.92 -6.83 -23.63
CA ALA A 403 -2.60 -6.90 -24.93
C ALA A 403 -2.16 -5.86 -25.99
N PRO A 404 -1.75 -4.61 -25.66
CA PRO A 404 -1.26 -3.65 -26.64
C PRO A 404 -0.05 -4.09 -27.47
N LEU A 405 0.79 -5.02 -26.98
CA LEU A 405 1.89 -5.63 -27.77
C LEU A 405 1.40 -6.77 -28.70
N GLY A 406 0.09 -6.98 -28.82
CA GLY A 406 -0.49 -8.05 -29.62
C GLY A 406 0.02 -9.44 -29.22
N LYS A 407 0.59 -10.19 -30.17
CA LYS A 407 1.15 -11.53 -29.91
C LYS A 407 2.36 -11.51 -28.99
N ALA A 408 3.20 -10.48 -29.09
CA ALA A 408 4.38 -10.34 -28.22
C ALA A 408 4.01 -9.99 -26.77
N GLY A 409 2.76 -9.53 -26.56
CA GLY A 409 2.19 -9.24 -25.26
C GLY A 409 1.85 -10.46 -24.41
N ARG A 410 1.95 -11.69 -24.92
CA ARG A 410 1.72 -12.92 -24.14
C ARG A 410 2.97 -13.78 -24.09
N LYS A 411 3.58 -13.89 -22.92
CA LYS A 411 4.82 -14.65 -22.69
C LYS A 411 4.74 -15.40 -21.37
N MET A 412 5.09 -16.68 -21.35
CA MET A 412 5.40 -17.36 -20.09
C MET A 412 6.78 -16.91 -19.60
N VAL A 413 6.83 -16.39 -18.39
CA VAL A 413 8.05 -15.91 -17.72
C VAL A 413 8.40 -16.92 -16.62
N LYS A 414 9.67 -17.33 -16.53
CA LYS A 414 10.15 -18.17 -15.43
C LYS A 414 10.72 -17.31 -14.31
N ARG A 415 10.58 -17.77 -13.06
CA ARG A 415 11.21 -17.15 -11.89
C ARG A 415 12.73 -17.13 -12.02
N SER A 416 13.34 -18.16 -12.63
CA SER A 416 14.78 -18.18 -12.93
C SER A 416 15.21 -16.99 -13.78
N ASP A 417 14.42 -16.63 -14.80
CA ASP A 417 14.75 -15.57 -15.75
C ASP A 417 14.60 -14.20 -15.06
N PHE A 418 13.51 -14.03 -14.30
CA PHE A 418 13.31 -12.86 -13.44
C PHE A 418 14.46 -12.66 -12.43
N ASN A 419 14.85 -13.72 -11.71
CA ASN A 419 15.97 -13.70 -10.77
C ASN A 419 17.28 -13.26 -11.45
N ASN A 420 17.55 -13.76 -12.66
CA ASN A 420 18.72 -13.36 -13.44
C ASN A 420 18.67 -11.86 -13.82
N TRP A 421 17.50 -11.32 -14.19
CA TRP A 421 17.35 -9.91 -14.57
C TRP A 421 17.55 -8.94 -13.40
N ILE A 422 17.31 -9.38 -12.15
CA ILE A 422 17.46 -8.56 -10.94
C ILE A 422 18.76 -8.83 -10.16
N ALA A 423 19.64 -9.71 -10.64
CA ALA A 423 20.82 -10.17 -9.89
C ALA A 423 21.77 -9.03 -9.45
N GLU A 424 22.02 -8.03 -10.31
CA GLU A 424 22.81 -6.84 -9.96
C GLU A 424 22.16 -5.98 -8.88
N ASP A 425 20.82 -5.98 -8.83
CA ASP A 425 20.05 -5.15 -7.90
C ASP A 425 19.90 -5.86 -6.55
N LEU A 426 19.81 -7.20 -6.55
CA LEU A 426 19.96 -8.03 -5.33
C LEU A 426 21.35 -7.88 -4.70
N ALA A 427 22.43 -7.83 -5.50
CA ALA A 427 23.78 -7.64 -4.99
C ALA A 427 23.95 -6.32 -4.22
N LYS A 428 23.34 -5.23 -4.69
CA LYS A 428 23.35 -3.92 -4.00
C LYS A 428 22.50 -3.92 -2.72
N ILE A 429 21.39 -4.65 -2.72
CA ILE A 429 20.56 -4.89 -1.53
C ILE A 429 21.35 -5.68 -0.48
N GLU A 430 22.14 -6.67 -0.92
CA GLU A 430 23.00 -7.50 -0.08
C GLU A 430 24.21 -6.71 0.48
N GLU A 431 24.86 -5.87 -0.33
CA GLU A 431 25.93 -4.94 0.09
C GLU A 431 25.46 -3.95 1.16
N ALA A 432 24.26 -3.38 1.01
CA ALA A 432 23.69 -2.48 2.02
C ALA A 432 23.39 -3.19 3.36
N LEU A 433 23.06 -4.48 3.35
CA LEU A 433 22.92 -5.29 4.57
C LEU A 433 24.28 -5.48 5.26
N ASP A 434 25.32 -5.79 4.49
CA ASP A 434 26.68 -5.92 5.03
C ASP A 434 27.16 -4.58 5.62
N GLU A 435 26.87 -3.46 4.95
CA GLU A 435 27.22 -2.11 5.43
C GLU A 435 26.67 -1.79 6.83
N VAL A 436 25.41 -2.16 7.16
CA VAL A 436 24.87 -1.91 8.51
C VAL A 436 25.50 -2.84 9.56
N LEU A 437 25.74 -4.10 9.23
CA LEU A 437 26.36 -5.06 10.16
C LEU A 437 27.83 -4.69 10.45
N GLU A 438 28.59 -4.27 9.44
CA GLU A 438 29.97 -3.79 9.60
C GLU A 438 30.04 -2.48 10.40
N LYS A 439 29.24 -1.46 10.05
CA LYS A 439 29.21 -0.17 10.77
C LYS A 439 28.85 -0.33 12.24
N THR A 440 27.89 -1.19 12.55
CA THR A 440 27.45 -1.47 13.93
C THR A 440 28.34 -2.48 14.65
N LYS A 441 29.22 -3.19 13.93
CA LYS A 441 30.08 -4.28 14.44
C LYS A 441 29.29 -5.43 15.06
N VAL A 442 28.07 -5.67 14.59
CA VAL A 442 27.21 -6.75 15.06
C VAL A 442 27.29 -7.93 14.09
N ALA A 443 27.80 -9.06 14.56
CA ALA A 443 27.88 -10.28 13.77
C ALA A 443 26.47 -10.83 13.44
N PRO A 444 26.25 -11.46 12.26
CA PRO A 444 24.94 -12.01 11.89
C PRO A 444 24.34 -12.95 12.95
N GLN A 445 25.17 -13.75 13.61
CA GLN A 445 24.76 -14.71 14.65
C GLN A 445 24.29 -14.02 15.94
N ALA A 446 24.63 -12.75 16.14
CA ALA A 446 24.16 -11.93 17.25
C ALA A 446 22.84 -11.21 16.94
N ILE A 447 22.31 -11.30 15.72
CA ILE A 447 20.94 -10.86 15.39
C ILE A 447 19.97 -11.94 15.87
N ASP A 448 19.08 -11.59 16.80
CA ASP A 448 18.09 -12.52 17.36
C ASP A 448 16.87 -12.66 16.44
N LYS A 449 16.47 -11.57 15.77
CA LYS A 449 15.33 -11.53 14.85
C LYS A 449 15.55 -10.60 13.65
N VAL A 450 14.94 -10.97 12.53
CA VAL A 450 14.94 -10.24 11.26
C VAL A 450 13.49 -10.07 10.79
N PHE A 451 13.09 -8.83 10.49
CA PHE A 451 11.80 -8.49 9.90
C PHE A 451 11.97 -8.05 8.46
N LEU A 452 11.24 -8.68 7.53
CA LEU A 452 11.30 -8.37 6.10
C LEU A 452 10.03 -7.64 5.66
N THR A 453 10.02 -6.31 5.78
CA THR A 453 8.84 -5.48 5.55
C THR A 453 8.74 -5.02 4.08
N GLY A 454 7.57 -4.54 3.66
CA GLY A 454 7.35 -4.03 2.29
C GLY A 454 7.07 -5.11 1.24
N GLY A 455 6.28 -4.76 0.21
CA GLY A 455 5.74 -5.73 -0.75
C GLY A 455 6.80 -6.44 -1.61
N THR A 456 8.01 -5.87 -1.70
CA THR A 456 9.13 -6.47 -2.44
C THR A 456 9.79 -7.61 -1.65
N SER A 457 9.57 -7.71 -0.33
CA SER A 457 10.10 -8.81 0.51
C SER A 457 9.51 -10.18 0.17
N PHE A 458 8.34 -10.23 -0.49
CA PHE A 458 7.72 -11.48 -0.94
C PHE A 458 8.45 -12.14 -2.12
N VAL A 459 9.36 -11.42 -2.81
CA VAL A 459 10.16 -11.98 -3.90
C VAL A 459 11.11 -13.07 -3.34
N PRO A 460 11.03 -14.33 -3.80
CA PRO A 460 11.80 -15.43 -3.23
C PRO A 460 13.32 -15.18 -3.20
N ALA A 461 13.88 -14.59 -4.26
CA ALA A 461 15.31 -14.26 -4.34
C ALA A 461 15.75 -13.18 -3.31
N VAL A 462 14.85 -12.27 -2.91
CA VAL A 462 15.11 -11.30 -1.82
C VAL A 462 15.15 -12.03 -0.48
N ARG A 463 14.16 -12.90 -0.21
CA ARG A 463 14.12 -13.72 1.01
C ARG A 463 15.35 -14.63 1.14
N GLU A 464 15.83 -15.15 0.02
CA GLU A 464 16.98 -16.04 -0.05
C GLU A 464 18.26 -15.40 0.53
N LEU A 465 18.44 -14.08 0.33
CA LEU A 465 19.55 -13.31 0.92
C LEU A 465 19.59 -13.47 2.45
N PHE A 466 18.42 -13.48 3.10
CA PHE A 466 18.29 -13.60 4.55
C PHE A 466 18.37 -15.05 5.01
N THR A 467 17.70 -15.98 4.34
CA THR A 467 17.75 -17.41 4.72
C THR A 467 19.13 -18.04 4.53
N ARG A 468 20.00 -17.43 3.71
CA ARG A 468 21.43 -17.82 3.60
C ARG A 468 22.30 -17.29 4.76
N ARG A 469 21.83 -16.28 5.50
CA ARG A 469 22.62 -15.51 6.50
C ARG A 469 22.13 -15.69 7.94
N PHE A 470 20.84 -15.95 8.12
CA PHE A 470 20.17 -16.07 9.41
C PHE A 470 19.38 -17.37 9.49
N ASP A 471 19.31 -17.97 10.68
CA ASP A 471 18.50 -19.18 10.91
C ASP A 471 17.01 -18.88 10.62
N ALA A 472 16.31 -19.87 10.06
CA ALA A 472 14.94 -19.67 9.58
C ALA A 472 13.93 -19.31 10.69
N ASP A 473 14.20 -19.69 11.94
CA ASP A 473 13.39 -19.31 13.11
C ASP A 473 13.61 -17.86 13.55
N ARG A 474 14.64 -17.18 13.05
CA ARG A 474 14.90 -15.75 13.30
C ARG A 474 14.23 -14.84 12.27
N ILE A 475 13.80 -15.36 11.13
CA ILE A 475 13.21 -14.56 10.05
C ILE A 475 11.69 -14.59 10.20
N GLU A 476 11.12 -13.46 10.61
CA GLU A 476 9.67 -13.26 10.59
C GLU A 476 9.22 -12.85 9.18
N SER A 477 8.02 -13.32 8.78
CA SER A 477 7.45 -12.98 7.48
C SER A 477 5.92 -13.04 7.47
N GLY A 478 5.29 -12.01 6.89
CA GLY A 478 3.86 -11.92 6.64
C GLY A 478 3.07 -11.16 7.71
N GLY A 479 3.69 -10.84 8.85
CA GLY A 479 3.05 -10.12 9.95
C GLY A 479 3.38 -8.62 10.01
N GLU A 480 4.24 -8.12 9.12
CA GLU A 480 4.98 -6.86 9.31
C GLU A 480 4.09 -5.62 9.17
N LEU A 481 3.16 -5.64 8.21
CA LEU A 481 2.19 -4.56 8.00
C LEU A 481 1.30 -4.36 9.23
N LEU A 482 0.96 -5.46 9.90
CA LEU A 482 0.17 -5.42 11.13
C LEU A 482 1.06 -5.05 12.32
N SER A 483 2.29 -5.57 12.40
CA SER A 483 3.19 -5.33 13.55
C SER A 483 3.52 -3.86 13.78
N ILE A 484 3.65 -3.04 12.71
CA ILE A 484 3.81 -1.59 12.85
C ILE A 484 2.58 -0.99 13.54
N ALA A 485 1.38 -1.13 12.95
CA ALA A 485 0.16 -0.56 13.51
C ALA A 485 -0.15 -1.06 14.93
N HIS A 486 0.02 -2.35 15.18
CA HIS A 486 -0.14 -2.96 16.51
C HIS A 486 0.87 -2.39 17.52
N GLY A 487 2.14 -2.26 17.13
CA GLY A 487 3.18 -1.66 17.96
C GLY A 487 2.90 -0.21 18.30
N LEU A 488 2.44 0.58 17.32
CA LEU A 488 1.99 1.95 17.53
C LEU A 488 0.84 2.01 18.55
N ALA A 489 -0.18 1.16 18.40
CA ALA A 489 -1.32 1.10 19.32
C ALA A 489 -0.90 0.71 20.75
N MET A 490 0.02 -0.25 20.89
CA MET A 490 0.52 -0.68 22.19
C MET A 490 1.45 0.34 22.86
N ILE A 491 2.25 1.08 22.08
CA ILE A 491 3.04 2.21 22.58
C ILE A 491 2.10 3.31 23.12
N GLY A 492 0.98 3.57 22.43
CA GLY A 492 -0.03 4.53 22.88
C GLY A 492 -0.61 4.21 24.26
N GLU A 493 -0.91 2.95 24.54
CA GLU A 493 -1.42 2.49 25.85
C GLU A 493 -0.31 2.16 26.88
N SER A 494 0.97 2.32 26.53
CA SER A 494 2.10 1.93 27.40
C SER A 494 2.27 2.77 28.66
N GLY A 495 1.63 3.95 28.73
CA GLY A 495 1.79 4.92 29.81
C GLY A 495 3.11 5.71 29.80
N ASP A 496 4.05 5.40 28.90
CA ASP A 496 5.36 6.07 28.74
C ASP A 496 5.59 6.48 27.28
N ILE A 497 4.54 6.96 26.63
CA ILE A 497 4.52 7.34 25.20
C ILE A 497 5.67 8.29 24.81
N GLN A 498 5.99 9.26 25.69
CA GLN A 498 7.00 10.31 25.46
C GLN A 498 8.41 9.77 25.21
N ARG A 499 8.68 8.52 25.62
CA ARG A 499 9.95 7.83 25.41
C ARG A 499 10.13 7.30 23.98
N TRP A 500 9.03 7.07 23.28
CA TRP A 500 8.99 6.45 21.95
C TRP A 500 8.73 7.48 20.85
N THR A 501 8.24 8.66 21.23
CA THR A 501 7.93 9.76 20.32
C THR A 501 9.16 10.53 19.85
N VAL A 502 9.10 10.98 18.59
CA VAL A 502 10.20 11.63 17.87
C VAL A 502 9.76 12.86 17.08
#